data_AF-A0A958SFD0-F1
#
_entry.id   AF-A0A958SFD0-F1
#
_cell.length_a   1.000
_cell.length_b   1.000
_cell.length_c   1.000
_cell.angle_alpha   90.00
_cell.angle_beta   90.00
_cell.angle_gamma   90.00
#
_symmetry.space_group_name_H-M   'P 1'
#
loop_
_entity.id
_entity.type
_entity.pdbx_description
1 polymer ?
#
loop_
_entity_poly.entity_id
_entity_poly.type
_entity_poly.pdbx_seq_one_letter_code
_entity_poly.pdbx_strand_id
1 'polypeptide(L)'
;MTYRPWPFSLVSFGFLALALSMPVQSAYLFELPLYAIVDQIGHMTDLNLTIFVLLIVQSPLIWKAHRSIKISVPLTAILVLINNFYVGTYGFQFNMVHSSIASLYFLGLCGFIFLPESLFALNHPNKRWWMSPERAKKNLPIKLSTHTL
;
A
#
# COMPACT_ATOMS: atom_id res chain seq x y z
N MET A 1 -18.63 19.49 2.61
CA MET A 1 -18.04 18.48 3.52
C MET A 1 -16.82 17.86 2.83
N THR A 2 -15.63 18.29 3.22
CA THR A 2 -14.34 17.88 2.64
C THR A 2 -13.81 16.62 3.33
N TYR A 3 -14.56 15.51 3.26
CA TYR A 3 -14.08 14.23 3.78
C TYR A 3 -13.27 13.50 2.72
N ARG A 4 -12.14 12.94 3.14
CA ARG A 4 -11.37 12.01 2.30
C ARG A 4 -12.23 10.78 2.00
N PRO A 5 -12.19 10.24 0.77
CA PRO A 5 -12.85 8.98 0.47
C PRO A 5 -12.36 7.90 1.44
N TRP A 6 -13.30 7.24 2.12
CA TRP A 6 -13.02 6.20 3.08
C TRP A 6 -12.18 5.03 2.50
N PRO A 7 -12.28 4.64 1.20
CA PRO A 7 -11.50 3.53 0.65
C PRO A 7 -9.99 3.74 0.77
N PHE A 8 -9.50 4.96 0.53
CA PHE A 8 -8.07 5.24 0.65
C PHE A 8 -7.56 5.08 2.09
N SER A 9 -8.38 5.43 3.08
CA SER A 9 -8.01 5.25 4.49
C SER A 9 -8.02 3.77 4.85
N LEU A 10 -9.09 3.05 4.50
CA LEU A 10 -9.25 1.64 4.81
C LEU A 10 -8.13 0.81 4.19
N VAL A 11 -7.87 0.98 2.90
CA VAL A 11 -6.86 0.18 2.18
C VAL A 11 -5.45 0.54 2.64
N SER A 12 -5.16 1.82 2.89
CA SER A 12 -3.85 2.25 3.41
C SER A 12 -3.55 1.62 4.77
N PHE A 13 -4.51 1.68 5.71
CA PHE A 13 -4.37 1.04 7.01
C PHE A 13 -4.37 -0.48 6.91
N GLY A 14 -5.19 -1.06 6.04
CA GLY A 14 -5.22 -2.51 5.80
C GLY A 14 -3.87 -3.01 5.26
N PHE A 15 -3.25 -2.30 4.33
CA PHE A 15 -1.92 -2.66 3.81
C PHE A 15 -0.85 -2.58 4.91
N LEU A 16 -0.91 -1.56 5.77
CA LEU A 16 0.00 -1.42 6.89
C LEU A 16 -0.21 -2.51 7.95
N ALA A 17 -1.46 -2.84 8.26
CA ALA A 17 -1.82 -3.92 9.18
C ALA A 17 -1.33 -5.28 8.65
N LEU A 18 -1.51 -5.53 7.35
CA LEU A 18 -1.01 -6.75 6.69
C LEU A 18 0.52 -6.80 6.72
N ALA A 19 1.21 -5.69 6.43
CA ALA A 19 2.67 -5.64 6.52
C ALA A 19 3.16 -5.96 7.94
N LEU A 20 2.53 -5.37 8.97
CA LEU A 20 2.88 -5.65 10.37
C LEU A 20 2.51 -7.08 10.80
N SER A 21 1.51 -7.69 10.18
CA SER A 21 1.14 -9.08 10.49
C SER A 21 2.21 -10.08 10.02
N MET A 22 3.01 -9.77 8.99
CA MET A 22 4.01 -10.70 8.47
C MET A 22 5.15 -10.99 9.47
N PRO A 23 5.81 -9.99 10.10
CA PRO A 23 6.79 -10.26 11.17
C PRO A 23 6.18 -11.00 12.35
N VAL A 24 4.95 -10.65 12.75
CA VAL A 24 4.25 -11.31 13.85
C VAL A 24 3.98 -12.79 13.52
N GLN A 25 3.60 -13.09 12.28
CA GLN A 25 3.40 -14.45 11.80
C GLN A 25 4.72 -15.25 11.82
N SER A 26 5.81 -14.64 11.36
CA SER A 26 7.16 -15.23 11.44
C SER A 26 7.57 -15.50 12.88
N ALA A 27 7.34 -14.55 13.78
CA ALA A 27 7.62 -14.69 15.21
C ALA A 27 6.89 -15.89 15.83
N TYR A 28 5.61 -16.05 15.51
CA TYR A 28 4.81 -17.17 15.99
C TYR A 28 5.28 -18.50 15.43
N LEU A 29 5.67 -18.55 14.14
CA LEU A 29 6.06 -19.78 13.46
C LEU A 29 7.43 -20.31 13.90
N PHE A 30 8.37 -19.41 14.20
CA PHE A 30 9.73 -19.75 14.61
C PHE A 30 9.97 -19.59 16.11
N GLU A 31 8.90 -19.39 16.89
CA GLU A 31 8.96 -19.19 18.35
C GLU A 31 9.93 -18.07 18.78
N LEU A 32 10.05 -17.03 17.95
CA LEU A 32 10.94 -15.90 18.21
C LEU A 32 10.25 -14.88 19.13
N PRO A 33 11.00 -14.20 20.02
CA PRO A 33 10.44 -13.13 20.83
C PRO A 33 9.97 -11.96 19.94
N LEU A 34 8.85 -11.33 20.31
CA LEU A 34 8.21 -10.27 19.51
C LEU A 34 9.10 -9.04 19.30
N TYR A 35 10.07 -8.79 20.19
CA TYR A 35 11.01 -7.67 20.06
C TYR A 35 12.18 -7.95 19.08
N ALA A 36 12.40 -9.20 18.68
CA ALA A 36 13.47 -9.59 17.76
C ALA A 36 13.08 -9.39 16.28
N ILE A 37 12.75 -8.14 15.92
CA ILE A 37 12.21 -7.79 14.59
C ILE A 37 13.19 -8.16 13.46
N VAL A 38 14.49 -7.98 13.68
CA VAL A 38 15.52 -8.31 12.68
C VAL A 38 15.52 -9.81 12.38
N ASP A 39 15.46 -10.64 13.42
CA ASP A 39 15.45 -12.10 13.26
C ASP A 39 14.14 -12.57 12.61
N GLN A 40 13.01 -11.97 12.97
CA GLN A 40 11.70 -12.27 12.35
C GLN A 40 11.70 -12.01 10.84
N ILE A 41 12.30 -10.88 10.42
CA ILE A 41 12.42 -10.52 9.00
C ILE A 41 13.43 -11.43 8.31
N GLY A 42 14.52 -11.81 8.98
CA GLY A 42 15.55 -12.72 8.44
C GLY A 42 15.04 -14.13 8.11
N HIS A 43 13.95 -14.57 8.73
CA HIS A 43 13.31 -15.86 8.44
C HIS A 43 12.25 -15.79 7.34
N MET A 44 11.98 -14.62 6.78
CA MET A 44 11.06 -14.48 5.66
C MET A 44 11.72 -14.94 4.36
N THR A 45 10.94 -15.58 3.48
CA THR A 45 11.37 -15.82 2.09
C THR A 45 11.56 -14.50 1.36
N ASP A 46 12.43 -14.48 0.34
CA ASP A 46 12.68 -13.28 -0.49
C ASP A 46 11.38 -12.69 -1.07
N LEU A 47 10.43 -13.55 -1.42
CA LEU A 47 9.14 -13.16 -1.96
C LEU A 47 8.23 -12.53 -0.90
N ASN A 48 8.19 -13.09 0.32
CA ASN A 48 7.49 -12.50 1.46
C ASN A 48 8.10 -11.14 1.83
N LEU A 49 9.43 -11.03 1.84
CA LEU A 49 10.13 -9.77 2.10
C LEU A 49 9.78 -8.70 1.05
N THR A 50 9.73 -9.11 -0.23
CA THR A 50 9.33 -8.22 -1.32
C THR A 50 7.90 -7.70 -1.12
N ILE A 51 6.96 -8.59 -0.77
CA ILE A 51 5.57 -8.21 -0.47
C ILE A 51 5.51 -7.28 0.74
N PHE A 52 6.23 -7.59 1.82
CA PHE A 52 6.31 -6.76 3.02
C PHE A 52 6.74 -5.32 2.68
N VAL A 53 7.84 -5.17 1.93
CA VAL A 53 8.32 -3.85 1.48
C VAL A 53 7.29 -3.15 0.59
N LEU A 54 6.68 -3.88 -0.35
CA LEU A 54 5.66 -3.32 -1.24
C LEU A 54 4.43 -2.82 -0.48
N LEU A 55 3.97 -3.54 0.55
CA LEU A 55 2.84 -3.13 1.38
C LEU A 55 3.16 -1.88 2.19
N ILE A 56 4.36 -1.81 2.79
CA ILE A 56 4.83 -0.62 3.53
C ILE A 56 4.93 0.59 2.60
N VAL A 57 5.49 0.44 1.40
CA VAL A 57 5.67 1.55 0.45
C VAL A 57 4.33 1.98 -0.15
N GLN A 58 3.42 1.05 -0.41
CA GLN A 58 2.12 1.37 -0.99
C GLN A 58 1.14 1.99 0.00
N SER A 59 1.20 1.64 1.28
CA SER A 59 0.33 2.25 2.30
C SER A 59 0.32 3.79 2.27
N PRO A 60 1.47 4.51 2.32
CA PRO A 60 1.51 5.97 2.24
C PRO A 60 1.20 6.50 0.84
N LEU A 61 1.51 5.75 -0.23
CA LEU A 61 1.11 6.13 -1.59
C LEU A 61 -0.41 6.13 -1.72
N ILE A 62 -1.07 5.10 -1.21
CA ILE A 62 -2.53 4.94 -1.16
C ILE A 62 -3.18 6.04 -0.34
N TRP A 63 -2.60 6.36 0.81
CA TRP A 63 -3.04 7.51 1.60
C TRP A 63 -3.00 8.83 0.82
N LYS A 64 -1.96 9.02 0.01
CA LYS A 64 -1.77 10.18 -0.88
C LYS A 64 -2.47 10.04 -2.23
N ALA A 65 -3.23 8.96 -2.45
CA ALA A 65 -3.89 8.64 -3.72
C ALA A 65 -2.96 8.81 -4.94
N HIS A 66 -1.68 8.40 -4.84
CA HIS A 66 -0.72 8.59 -5.92
C HIS A 66 -1.14 7.84 -7.21
N ARG A 67 -0.86 8.40 -8.39
CA ARG A 67 -1.31 7.81 -9.67
C ARG A 67 -0.77 6.40 -9.93
N SER A 68 0.41 6.09 -9.40
CA SER A 68 1.08 4.80 -9.58
C SER A 68 0.30 3.61 -8.99
N ILE A 69 -0.59 3.86 -8.02
CA ILE A 69 -1.40 2.84 -7.34
C ILE A 69 -2.21 2.01 -8.34
N LYS A 70 -2.70 2.64 -9.42
CA LYS A 70 -3.50 1.98 -10.45
C LYS A 70 -2.78 0.78 -11.08
N ILE A 71 -1.46 0.80 -11.11
CA ILE A 71 -0.61 -0.26 -11.66
C ILE A 71 0.06 -1.06 -10.54
N SER A 72 0.54 -0.39 -9.49
CA SER A 72 1.27 -1.07 -8.41
C SER A 72 0.38 -2.02 -7.61
N VAL A 73 -0.88 -1.66 -7.35
CA VAL A 73 -1.79 -2.50 -6.55
C VAL A 73 -2.13 -3.81 -7.27
N PRO A 74 -2.52 -3.81 -8.56
CA PRO A 74 -2.73 -5.05 -9.30
C PRO A 74 -1.47 -5.92 -9.39
N LEU A 75 -0.30 -5.31 -9.64
CA LEU A 75 0.96 -6.06 -9.66
C LEU A 75 1.25 -6.71 -8.30
N THR A 76 0.96 -6.01 -7.21
CA THR A 76 1.16 -6.53 -5.86
C THR A 76 0.16 -7.64 -5.54
N ALA A 77 -1.09 -7.53 -6.00
CA ALA A 77 -2.07 -8.60 -5.92
C ALA A 77 -1.61 -9.87 -6.64
N ILE A 78 -1.04 -9.74 -7.83
CA ILE A 78 -0.47 -10.87 -8.56
C ILE A 78 0.70 -11.49 -7.77
N LEU A 79 1.61 -10.67 -7.23
CA LEU A 79 2.72 -11.17 -6.42
C LEU A 79 2.25 -11.90 -5.16
N VAL A 80 1.25 -11.37 -4.46
CA VAL A 80 0.64 -12.03 -3.28
C VAL A 80 0.03 -13.38 -3.66
N LEU A 81 -0.69 -13.45 -4.79
CA LEU A 81 -1.24 -14.72 -5.28
C LEU A 81 -0.16 -15.74 -5.60
N ILE A 82 0.90 -15.33 -6.30
CA ILE A 82 2.04 -16.20 -6.62
C ILE A 82 2.72 -16.69 -5.34
N ASN A 83 2.93 -15.79 -4.37
CA ASN A 83 3.54 -16.13 -3.10
C ASN A 83 2.71 -17.11 -2.29
N ASN A 84 1.42 -16.84 -2.15
CA ASN A 84 0.52 -17.69 -1.39
C ASN A 84 0.28 -19.04 -2.05
N PHE A 85 0.33 -19.11 -3.39
CA PHE A 85 0.36 -20.36 -4.14
C PHE A 85 1.64 -21.15 -3.86
N TYR A 86 2.81 -20.50 -3.99
CA TYR A 86 4.10 -21.15 -3.74
C TYR A 86 4.20 -21.69 -2.32
N VAL A 87 3.88 -20.86 -1.32
CA VAL A 87 3.91 -21.23 0.10
C VAL A 87 2.86 -22.29 0.42
N GLY A 88 1.68 -22.25 -0.21
CA GLY A 88 0.63 -23.26 0.01
C GLY A 88 0.89 -24.60 -0.66
N THR A 89 1.69 -24.66 -1.73
CA THR A 89 2.03 -25.89 -2.46
C THR A 89 3.34 -26.52 -1.99
N TYR A 90 4.36 -25.70 -1.71
CA TYR A 90 5.71 -26.18 -1.40
C TYR A 90 6.12 -25.93 0.06
N GLY A 91 5.37 -25.08 0.78
CA GLY A 91 5.63 -24.83 2.19
C GLY A 91 5.05 -25.95 3.06
N PHE A 92 5.89 -26.56 3.89
CA PHE A 92 5.45 -27.54 4.89
C PHE A 92 4.63 -26.93 6.03
N GLN A 93 4.65 -25.60 6.14
CA GLN A 93 4.16 -24.85 7.31
C GLN A 93 2.78 -24.23 7.11
N PHE A 94 2.26 -24.18 5.88
CA PHE A 94 1.00 -23.48 5.56
C PHE A 94 0.07 -24.33 4.72
N ASN A 95 -1.20 -24.40 5.13
CA ASN A 95 -2.23 -25.08 4.38
C ASN A 95 -2.74 -24.20 3.23
N MET A 96 -2.84 -24.76 2.03
CA MET A 96 -3.38 -24.11 0.82
C MET A 96 -4.71 -23.39 1.04
N VAL A 97 -5.60 -23.92 1.89
CA VAL A 97 -6.88 -23.28 2.24
C VAL A 97 -6.66 -21.93 2.93
N HIS A 98 -5.73 -21.86 3.89
CA HIS A 98 -5.45 -20.62 4.62
C HIS A 98 -4.83 -19.56 3.68
N SER A 99 -3.88 -19.98 2.85
CA SER A 99 -3.25 -19.11 1.84
C SER A 99 -4.26 -18.58 0.82
N SER A 100 -5.26 -19.40 0.46
CA SER A 100 -6.34 -19.01 -0.46
C SER A 100 -7.28 -17.98 0.16
N ILE A 101 -7.70 -18.19 1.42
CA ILE A 101 -8.55 -17.24 2.15
C ILE A 101 -7.83 -15.90 2.33
N ALA A 102 -6.55 -15.93 2.72
CA ALA A 102 -5.74 -14.72 2.86
C ALA A 102 -5.64 -13.94 1.53
N SER A 103 -5.46 -14.67 0.41
CA SER A 103 -5.42 -14.07 -0.92
C SER A 103 -6.74 -13.42 -1.32
N LEU A 104 -7.87 -14.08 -1.05
CA LEU A 104 -9.20 -13.52 -1.32
C LEU A 104 -9.47 -12.26 -0.49
N TYR A 105 -9.09 -12.27 0.78
CA TYR A 105 -9.19 -11.08 1.63
C TYR A 105 -8.34 -9.93 1.08
N PHE A 106 -7.10 -10.22 0.66
CA PHE A 106 -6.22 -9.22 0.06
C PHE A 106 -6.80 -8.64 -1.23
N LEU A 107 -7.36 -9.48 -2.10
CA LEU A 107 -8.03 -9.06 -3.34
C LEU A 107 -9.26 -8.21 -3.04
N GLY A 108 -10.08 -8.61 -2.07
CA GLY A 108 -11.23 -7.83 -1.61
C GLY A 108 -10.82 -6.44 -1.12
N LEU A 109 -9.74 -6.36 -0.33
CA LEU A 109 -9.18 -5.09 0.11
C LEU A 109 -8.69 -4.22 -1.06
N CYS A 110 -7.98 -4.82 -2.02
CA CYS A 110 -7.54 -4.14 -3.24
C CYS A 110 -8.73 -3.60 -4.05
N GLY A 111 -9.85 -4.33 -4.10
CA GLY A 111 -11.06 -3.96 -4.83
C GLY A 111 -11.61 -2.58 -4.49
N PHE A 112 -11.48 -2.15 -3.23
CA PHE A 112 -11.94 -0.82 -2.79
C PHE A 112 -11.22 0.36 -3.48
N ILE A 113 -9.99 0.15 -3.96
CA ILE A 113 -9.25 1.15 -4.76
C ILE A 113 -9.85 1.32 -6.15
N PHE A 114 -10.52 0.30 -6.67
CA PHE A 114 -11.11 0.27 -8.00
C PHE A 114 -12.58 0.67 -8.03
N LEU A 115 -13.14 1.12 -6.89
CA LEU A 115 -14.45 1.74 -6.87
C LEU A 115 -14.48 3.02 -7.72
N PRO A 116 -15.63 3.36 -8.35
CA PRO A 116 -15.73 4.52 -9.25
C PRO A 116 -15.25 5.84 -8.63
N GLU A 117 -15.54 6.06 -7.35
CA GLU A 117 -15.12 7.25 -6.59
C GLU A 117 -13.59 7.33 -6.44
N SER A 118 -12.97 6.20 -6.07
CA SER A 118 -11.52 6.05 -5.94
C SER A 118 -10.82 6.24 -7.29
N LEU A 119 -11.36 5.65 -8.36
CA LEU A 119 -10.84 5.80 -9.71
C LEU A 119 -10.95 7.23 -10.23
N PHE A 120 -12.06 7.91 -9.97
CA PHE A 120 -12.23 9.32 -10.33
C PHE A 120 -11.15 10.19 -9.69
N ALA A 121 -10.92 9.98 -8.39
CA ALA A 121 -9.89 10.62 -7.58
C ALA A 121 -8.45 10.36 -8.07
N LEU A 122 -8.17 9.13 -8.52
CA LEU A 122 -6.86 8.73 -9.07
C LEU A 122 -6.62 9.32 -10.46
N ASN A 123 -7.66 9.38 -11.30
CA ASN A 123 -7.57 9.91 -12.66
C ASN A 123 -7.50 11.45 -12.69
N HIS A 124 -8.16 12.12 -11.75
CA HIS A 124 -8.21 13.59 -11.68
C HIS A 124 -7.54 14.11 -10.40
N PRO A 125 -6.18 14.12 -10.31
CA PRO A 125 -5.51 14.57 -9.09
C PRO A 125 -5.81 16.02 -8.71
N ASN A 126 -6.07 16.87 -9.71
CA ASN A 126 -6.40 18.28 -9.49
C ASN A 126 -7.81 18.47 -8.91
N LYS A 127 -8.65 17.43 -8.93
CA LYS A 127 -10.03 17.45 -8.41
C LYS A 127 -10.16 16.76 -7.04
N ARG A 128 -9.04 16.52 -6.35
CA ARG A 128 -9.03 15.93 -5.00
C ARG A 128 -9.44 16.98 -3.96
N TRP A 129 -10.73 17.03 -3.65
CA TRP A 129 -11.30 18.02 -2.73
C TRP A 129 -10.76 17.96 -1.29
N TRP A 130 -10.12 16.85 -0.89
CA TRP A 130 -9.60 16.65 0.47
C TRP A 130 -8.08 16.85 0.59
N MET A 131 -7.37 17.11 -0.51
CA MET A 131 -5.93 17.41 -0.48
C MET A 131 -5.70 18.85 -0.94
N SER A 132 -4.78 19.57 -0.28
CA SER A 132 -4.35 20.85 -0.81
C SER A 132 -3.67 20.66 -2.17
N PRO A 133 -4.02 21.48 -3.18
CA PRO A 133 -3.35 21.42 -4.47
C PRO A 133 -1.86 21.73 -4.28
N GLU A 134 -1.02 20.95 -4.96
CA GLU A 134 0.42 21.16 -4.95
C GLU A 134 0.74 22.54 -5.54
N ARG A 135 1.32 23.43 -4.74
CA ARG A 135 1.68 24.77 -5.20
C ARG A 135 2.84 24.65 -6.17
N ALA A 136 2.56 24.74 -7.47
CA ALA A 136 3.60 24.90 -8.47
C ALA A 136 4.32 26.23 -8.21
N LYS A 137 5.59 26.18 -7.77
CA LYS A 137 6.46 27.36 -7.71
C LYS A 137 6.72 27.82 -9.15
N LYS A 138 5.93 28.77 -9.64
CA LYS A 138 6.27 29.49 -10.86
C LYS A 138 7.29 30.58 -10.51
N ASN A 139 8.48 30.49 -11.08
CA ASN A 139 9.42 31.60 -11.11
C ASN A 139 8.88 32.63 -12.12
N LEU A 140 8.06 33.56 -11.64
CA LEU A 140 7.59 34.69 -12.44
C LEU A 140 8.62 35.82 -12.33
N PRO A 141 9.09 36.40 -13.45
CA PRO A 141 9.96 37.56 -13.41
C PRO A 141 9.17 38.76 -12.88
N ILE A 142 9.50 39.21 -11.68
CA ILE A 142 8.90 40.41 -11.07
C ILE A 142 9.62 41.62 -11.66
N LYS A 143 8.96 42.39 -12.53
CA LYS A 143 9.43 43.73 -12.91
C LYS A 143 9.01 44.70 -11.82
N LEU A 144 9.95 45.18 -11.03
CA LEU A 144 9.75 46.30 -10.11
C LEU A 144 9.77 47.60 -10.94
N SER A 145 8.63 48.25 -11.15
CA SER A 145 8.61 49.63 -11.66
C SER A 145 8.81 50.58 -10.48
N THR A 146 10.03 51.02 -10.27
CA THR A 146 10.33 52.14 -9.37
C THR A 146 9.77 53.43 -9.99
N HIS A 147 8.62 53.90 -9.48
CA HIS A 147 8.18 55.28 -9.67
C HIS A 147 8.93 56.14 -8.65
N THR A 148 9.98 56.84 -9.10
CA THR A 148 10.57 57.96 -8.36
C THR A 148 9.73 59.19 -8.64
N LEU A 149 9.11 59.73 -7.58
CA LEU A 149 8.49 61.05 -7.55
C LEU A 149 9.56 62.15 -7.52
#